data_AF-A0A7Y1VYK8-F1
#
_entry.id   AF-A0A7Y1VYK8-F1
#
_cell.length_a   1.000
_cell.length_b   1.000
_cell.length_c   1.000
_cell.angle_alpha   90.00
_cell.angle_beta   90.00
_cell.angle_gamma   90.00
#
_symmetry.space_group_name_H-M   'P 1'
#
loop_
_entity.id
_entity.type
_entity.pdbx_description
1 polymer ?
#
loop_
_entity_poly.entity_id
_entity_poly.type
_entity_poly.pdbx_seq_one_letter_code
_entity_poly.pdbx_strand_id
1 'polypeptide(L)'
;HGAKGLEAQVVFIIGLTTGFGGFPDVWMGDRVYQLVRPTKYDILMEEERRLFYVAITRAKERLYLITELGAESSFISEIPENYKVQYSPSINLDMKYTVNCESCGVRLEKYFKYCPNCGIET
;
A
#
# COMPACT_ATOMS: atom_id res chain seq x y z
N HIS A 1 10.73 0.79 11.40
CA HIS A 1 10.62 1.94 12.32
C HIS A 1 11.43 3.20 11.95
N GLY A 2 12.38 3.16 11.01
CA GLY A 2 13.22 4.33 10.64
C GLY A 2 12.50 5.50 9.93
N ALA A 3 11.31 5.28 9.38
CA ALA A 3 10.52 6.31 8.68
C ALA A 3 9.59 7.13 9.61
N LYS A 4 9.77 7.03 10.93
CA LYS A 4 8.88 7.70 11.90
C LYS A 4 9.07 9.22 11.81
N GLY A 5 8.00 9.92 11.43
CA GLY A 5 7.98 11.39 11.32
C GLY A 5 8.28 11.92 9.91
N LEU A 6 8.58 11.04 8.95
CA LEU A 6 8.80 11.41 7.56
C LEU A 6 7.62 10.99 6.69
N GLU A 7 7.22 11.86 5.78
CA GLU A 7 6.25 11.58 4.74
C GLU A 7 6.96 11.71 3.39
N ALA A 8 6.48 10.99 2.38
CA ALA A 8 7.03 11.01 1.03
C ALA A 8 5.91 11.22 0.01
N GLN A 9 6.23 11.79 -1.17
CA GLN A 9 5.27 11.87 -2.27
C GLN A 9 4.78 10.48 -2.69
N VAL A 10 5.70 9.52 -2.72
CA VAL A 10 5.44 8.13 -3.12
C VAL A 10 5.96 7.17 -2.06
N VAL A 11 5.15 6.17 -1.69
CA VAL A 11 5.53 5.11 -0.75
C VAL A 11 5.26 3.73 -1.36
N PHE A 12 6.22 2.83 -1.20
CA PHE A 12 6.12 1.42 -1.54
C PHE A 12 6.12 0.60 -0.25
N ILE A 13 5.06 -0.19 -0.04
CA ILE A 13 4.99 -1.17 1.05
C ILE A 13 5.10 -2.55 0.43
N ILE A 14 6.19 -3.23 0.75
CA ILE A 14 6.51 -4.58 0.26
C ILE A 14 6.28 -5.61 1.37
N GLY A 15 6.15 -6.89 0.98
CA GLY A 15 6.01 -7.99 1.94
C GLY A 15 4.64 -8.05 2.61
N LEU A 16 3.60 -7.52 1.95
CA LEU A 16 2.22 -7.63 2.42
C LEU A 16 1.65 -9.01 2.10
N THR A 17 2.31 -10.07 2.55
CA THR A 17 1.93 -11.46 2.32
C THR A 17 1.50 -12.14 3.62
N THR A 18 0.77 -13.23 3.51
CA THR A 18 0.43 -14.12 4.64
C THR A 18 1.51 -15.17 4.83
N GLY A 19 1.59 -15.72 6.04
CA GLY A 19 2.54 -16.78 6.38
C GLY A 19 3.77 -16.29 7.14
N PHE A 20 4.80 -17.12 7.18
CA PHE A 20 6.00 -16.88 7.99
C PHE A 20 6.82 -15.71 7.45
N GLY A 21 7.04 -14.68 8.28
CA GLY A 21 7.69 -13.44 7.87
C GLY A 21 6.82 -12.53 6.99
N GLY A 22 5.52 -12.82 6.90
CA GLY A 22 4.53 -11.97 6.25
C GLY A 22 4.07 -10.82 7.15
N PHE A 23 3.01 -10.13 6.73
CA PHE A 23 2.41 -9.05 7.49
C PHE A 23 0.89 -9.12 7.39
N PRO A 24 0.14 -9.11 8.51
CA PRO A 24 0.59 -8.94 9.90
C PRO A 24 1.36 -10.15 10.45
N ASP A 25 2.34 -9.88 11.32
CA ASP A 25 3.08 -10.94 12.03
C ASP A 25 2.79 -10.94 13.53
N VAL A 26 1.67 -11.55 13.88
CA VAL A 26 1.18 -11.60 15.27
C VAL A 26 1.97 -12.62 16.12
N TRP A 27 2.69 -13.56 15.48
CA TRP A 27 3.24 -14.75 16.11
C TRP A 27 4.78 -14.76 16.23
N MET A 28 5.50 -13.94 15.48
CA MET A 28 6.96 -13.75 15.64
C MET A 28 7.36 -12.85 16.83
N GLY A 29 6.41 -12.45 17.67
CA GLY A 29 6.74 -11.84 18.97
C GLY A 29 7.65 -12.76 19.78
N ASP A 30 8.75 -12.21 20.30
CA ASP A 30 9.78 -12.94 21.04
C ASP A 30 9.15 -13.85 22.11
N ARG A 31 9.36 -15.17 22.03
CA ARG A 31 8.69 -16.15 22.92
C ARG A 31 8.94 -15.84 24.40
N VAL A 32 10.09 -15.24 24.69
CA VAL A 32 10.47 -14.76 26.03
C VAL A 32 9.56 -13.61 26.49
N TYR A 33 9.18 -12.70 25.59
CA TYR A 33 8.29 -11.58 25.90
C TYR A 33 6.87 -12.06 26.23
N GLN A 34 6.38 -13.08 25.53
CA GLN A 34 5.08 -13.69 25.80
C GLN A 34 5.03 -14.43 27.16
N LEU A 35 6.16 -14.98 27.62
CA LEU A 35 6.28 -15.58 28.96
C LEU A 35 6.16 -14.53 30.08
N VAL A 36 6.75 -13.36 29.88
CA VAL A 36 6.78 -12.28 30.90
C VAL A 36 5.49 -11.44 30.87
N ARG A 37 4.86 -11.31 29.69
CA ARG A 37 3.58 -10.62 29.49
C ARG A 37 2.70 -11.38 28.49
N PRO A 38 1.75 -12.23 28.96
CA PRO A 38 0.77 -12.83 28.08
C PRO A 38 -0.09 -11.73 27.46
N THR A 39 0.17 -11.45 26.19
CA THR A 39 -0.52 -10.41 25.42
C THR A 39 -1.58 -11.10 24.57
N LYS A 40 -2.82 -10.59 24.63
CA LYS A 40 -3.92 -11.17 23.87
C LYS A 40 -3.65 -11.00 22.37
N TYR A 41 -4.03 -12.00 21.58
CA TYR A 41 -3.92 -11.98 20.12
C TYR A 41 -4.49 -10.70 19.51
N ASP A 42 -5.68 -10.28 19.96
CA ASP A 42 -6.34 -9.07 19.46
C ASP A 42 -5.49 -7.81 19.67
N ILE A 43 -4.76 -7.72 20.78
CA ILE A 43 -3.89 -6.56 21.06
C ILE A 43 -2.70 -6.53 20.10
N LEU A 44 -2.10 -7.69 19.82
CA LEU A 44 -0.99 -7.80 18.88
C LEU A 44 -1.46 -7.53 17.45
N MET A 45 -2.65 -7.99 17.07
CA MET A 45 -3.25 -7.72 15.77
C MET A 45 -3.54 -6.23 15.57
N GLU A 46 -4.06 -5.55 16.61
CA GLU A 46 -4.30 -4.11 16.58
C GLU A 46 -3.00 -3.29 16.52
N GLU A 47 -1.92 -3.80 17.12
CA GLU A 47 -0.58 -3.20 17.00
C GLU A 47 -0.08 -3.27 15.55
N GLU A 48 -0.16 -4.43 14.92
CA GLU A 48 0.20 -4.61 13.50
C GLU A 48 -0.68 -3.75 12.58
N ARG A 49 -1.99 -3.69 12.85
CA ARG A 49 -2.93 -2.80 12.14
C ARG A 49 -2.52 -1.33 12.26
N ARG A 50 -2.09 -0.90 13.45
CA ARG A 50 -1.57 0.47 13.65
C ARG A 50 -0.31 0.71 12.82
N LEU A 51 0.59 -0.26 12.73
CA LEU A 51 1.79 -0.15 11.90
C LEU A 51 1.41 -0.02 10.41
N PHE A 52 0.44 -0.80 9.94
CA PHE A 52 -0.08 -0.71 8.58
C PHE A 52 -0.63 0.68 8.28
N TYR A 53 -1.51 1.18 9.16
CA TYR A 53 -2.10 2.51 9.04
C TYR A 53 -1.04 3.62 8.99
N VAL A 54 -0.01 3.53 9.85
CA VAL A 54 1.10 4.48 9.86
C VAL A 54 1.90 4.42 8.55
N ALA A 55 2.06 3.24 7.96
CA ALA A 55 2.78 3.08 6.69
C ALA A 55 1.99 3.67 5.51
N ILE A 56 0.68 3.41 5.44
CA ILE A 56 -0.22 3.99 4.43
C ILE A 56 -0.21 5.52 4.48
N THR A 57 -0.31 6.09 5.69
CA THR A 57 -0.38 7.54 5.88
C THR A 57 0.96 8.26 5.65
N ARG A 58 2.05 7.55 5.34
CA ARG A 58 3.31 8.19 4.90
C ARG A 58 3.26 8.67 3.45
N ALA A 59 2.32 8.18 2.65
CA ALA A 59 2.16 8.58 1.26
C ALA A 59 1.36 9.88 1.15
N LYS A 60 1.91 10.90 0.47
CA LYS A 60 1.19 12.14 0.15
C LYS A 60 0.40 12.07 -1.14
N GLU A 61 0.95 11.40 -2.16
CA GLU A 61 0.34 11.34 -3.49
C GLU A 61 0.07 9.91 -3.94
N ARG A 62 1.05 9.00 -3.83
CA ARG A 62 0.95 7.63 -4.35
C ARG A 62 1.39 6.60 -3.34
N LEU A 63 0.60 5.52 -3.24
CA LEU A 63 0.86 4.38 -2.40
C LEU A 63 0.82 3.11 -3.25
N TYR A 64 1.89 2.34 -3.19
CA TYR A 64 2.00 1.04 -3.85
C TYR A 64 2.09 -0.05 -2.79
N LEU A 65 1.12 -0.97 -2.81
CA LEU A 65 1.05 -2.14 -1.94
C LEU A 65 1.47 -3.36 -2.76
N ILE A 66 2.56 -4.01 -2.37
CA ILE A 66 3.16 -5.12 -3.11
C ILE A 66 3.00 -6.40 -2.30
N THR A 67 2.41 -7.40 -2.95
CA THR A 67 2.04 -8.69 -2.37
C THR A 67 2.22 -9.82 -3.39
N GLU A 68 2.06 -11.06 -2.94
CA GLU A 68 2.09 -12.27 -3.76
C GLU A 68 0.66 -12.76 -4.01
N LEU A 69 0.38 -13.08 -5.26
CA LEU A 69 -0.95 -13.54 -5.68
C LEU A 69 -1.31 -14.85 -4.97
N GLY A 70 -2.46 -14.88 -4.32
CA GLY A 70 -2.96 -16.02 -3.56
C GLY A 70 -2.38 -16.15 -2.15
N ALA A 71 -1.51 -15.23 -1.74
CA ALA A 71 -0.96 -15.15 -0.39
C ALA A 71 -1.06 -13.73 0.17
N GLU A 72 -2.10 -12.98 -0.21
CA GLU A 72 -2.22 -11.57 0.15
C GLU A 72 -2.47 -11.34 1.65
N SER A 73 -1.85 -10.30 2.21
CA SER A 73 -2.13 -9.84 3.56
C SER A 73 -3.63 -9.61 3.77
N SER A 74 -4.15 -10.05 4.91
CA SER A 74 -5.54 -9.80 5.29
C SER A 74 -5.88 -8.31 5.30
N PHE A 75 -4.93 -7.42 5.61
CA PHE A 75 -5.16 -5.98 5.63
C PHE A 75 -5.42 -5.37 4.25
N ILE A 76 -4.97 -6.01 3.16
CA ILE A 76 -5.29 -5.55 1.80
C ILE A 76 -6.79 -5.72 1.51
N SER A 77 -7.39 -6.80 2.00
CA SER A 77 -8.81 -7.10 1.81
C SER A 77 -9.73 -6.10 2.52
N GLU A 78 -9.25 -5.48 3.59
CA GLU A 78 -10.00 -4.50 4.38
C GLU A 78 -10.07 -3.12 3.73
N ILE A 79 -9.18 -2.82 2.78
CA ILE A 79 -9.23 -1.56 2.03
C ILE A 79 -10.43 -1.61 1.08
N PRO A 80 -11.32 -0.60 1.08
CA PRO A 80 -12.47 -0.59 0.18
C PRO A 80 -12.06 -0.63 -1.29
N GLU A 81 -12.82 -1.34 -2.12
CA GLU A 81 -12.50 -1.53 -3.55
C GLU A 81 -12.37 -0.22 -4.33
N ASN A 82 -13.12 0.82 -3.96
CA ASN A 82 -13.06 2.13 -4.61
C ASN A 82 -11.72 2.87 -4.38
N TYR A 83 -10.88 2.39 -3.44
CA TYR A 83 -9.53 2.90 -3.21
C TYR A 83 -8.43 1.96 -3.71
N LYS A 84 -8.79 0.81 -4.30
CA LYS A 84 -7.84 -0.18 -4.81
C LYS A 84 -7.79 -0.15 -6.33
N VAL A 85 -6.58 -0.03 -6.86
CA VAL A 85 -6.29 -0.33 -8.27
C VAL A 85 -5.41 -1.57 -8.27
N GLN A 86 -5.95 -2.73 -8.66
CA GLN A 86 -5.19 -3.97 -8.72
C GLN A 86 -4.28 -3.99 -9.95
N TYR A 87 -2.98 -4.16 -9.73
CA TYR A 87 -1.99 -4.41 -10.78
C TYR A 87 -1.57 -5.88 -10.69
N SER A 88 -1.81 -6.67 -11.74
CA SER A 88 -1.43 -8.09 -11.77
C SER A 88 0.00 -8.28 -12.35
N PRO A 89 0.65 -9.45 -12.13
CA PRO A 89 2.06 -9.71 -12.47
C PRO A 89 2.39 -9.63 -13.96
N SER A 90 1.39 -9.52 -14.81
CA SER A 90 1.56 -8.95 -16.14
C SER A 90 1.85 -7.45 -15.98
N ILE A 91 3.02 -7.10 -15.42
CA ILE A 91 3.64 -5.79 -15.56
C ILE A 91 4.00 -5.64 -17.05
N ASN A 92 2.97 -5.46 -17.87
CA ASN A 92 3.01 -4.41 -18.85
C ASN A 92 2.87 -3.12 -18.03
N LEU A 93 4.00 -2.60 -17.57
CA LEU A 93 4.14 -1.15 -17.31
C LEU A 93 3.84 -0.33 -18.58
N ASP A 94 3.56 -1.00 -19.70
CA ASP A 94 2.92 -0.45 -20.85
C ASP A 94 1.47 -0.01 -20.58
N MET A 95 1.38 1.28 -20.25
CA MET A 95 0.59 2.27 -21.00
C MET A 95 -0.94 2.12 -21.09
N LYS A 96 -1.61 1.17 -20.42
CA LYS A 96 -3.07 1.02 -20.59
C LYS A 96 -3.92 2.03 -19.83
N TYR A 97 -3.31 2.81 -18.96
CA TYR A 97 -3.98 3.87 -18.22
C TYR A 97 -3.42 5.23 -18.54
N THR A 98 -2.78 5.42 -19.70
CA THR A 98 -2.34 6.75 -20.13
C THR A 98 -3.21 7.31 -21.24
N VAL A 99 -3.78 8.49 -21.02
CA VAL A 99 -4.43 9.32 -22.05
C VAL A 99 -3.46 10.43 -22.43
N ASN A 100 -3.43 10.80 -23.71
CA ASN A 100 -2.69 11.99 -24.12
C ASN A 100 -3.64 13.18 -23.99
N CYS A 101 -3.18 14.25 -23.33
CA CYS A 101 -3.93 15.49 -23.31
C CYS A 101 -4.09 16.02 -24.73
N GLU A 102 -5.33 16.30 -25.14
CA GLU A 102 -5.64 16.79 -26.49
C GLU A 102 -5.01 18.15 -26.79
N SER A 103 -4.71 18.95 -25.76
CA SER A 103 -4.16 20.29 -25.95
C SER A 103 -2.63 20.33 -26.02
N CYS A 104 -1.94 19.63 -25.11
CA CYS A 104 -0.47 19.73 -25.02
C CYS A 104 0.27 18.43 -25.38
N GLY A 105 -0.45 17.35 -25.70
CA GLY A 105 0.12 16.06 -26.07
C GLY A 105 0.86 15.34 -24.94
N VAL A 106 0.88 15.91 -23.73
CA VAL A 106 1.48 15.29 -22.55
C VAL A 106 0.69 14.03 -22.21
N ARG A 107 1.42 13.00 -21.88
CA ARG A 107 0.91 11.69 -21.55
C ARG A 107 0.57 11.65 -20.06
N LEU A 108 -0.69 11.40 -19.75
CA LEU A 108 -1.28 11.53 -18.42
C LEU A 108 -1.93 10.24 -18.00
N GLU A 109 -1.97 9.96 -16.71
CA GLU A 109 -2.69 8.81 -16.19
C GLU A 109 -4.21 9.09 -16.20
N LYS A 110 -5.05 8.09 -16.55
CA LYS A 110 -6.50 8.23 -16.84
C LYS A 110 -7.34 8.74 -15.65
N TYR A 111 -6.79 8.74 -14.44
CA TYR A 111 -7.47 9.27 -13.26
C TYR A 111 -7.27 10.78 -13.07
N PHE A 112 -6.35 11.42 -13.80
CA PHE A 112 -6.31 12.88 -13.82
C PHE A 112 -7.62 13.38 -14.43
N LYS A 113 -8.28 14.33 -13.76
CA LYS A 113 -9.44 15.04 -14.31
C LYS A 113 -9.01 16.26 -15.12
N TYR A 114 -7.89 16.87 -14.74
CA TYR A 114 -7.32 18.03 -15.42
C TYR A 114 -5.84 17.78 -15.69
N CYS A 115 -5.35 18.26 -16.84
CA CYS A 115 -3.97 18.13 -17.22
C CYS A 115 -3.08 19.00 -16.31
N PRO A 116 -2.09 18.43 -15.60
CA PRO A 116 -1.20 19.21 -14.75
C PRO A 116 -0.28 20.18 -15.51
N ASN A 117 -0.14 20.02 -16.83
CA ASN A 117 0.68 20.90 -17.66
C ASN A 117 -0.11 22.09 -18.24
N CYS A 118 -1.34 21.87 -18.73
CA CYS A 118 -2.11 22.92 -19.41
C CYS A 118 -3.47 23.24 -18.76
N GLY A 119 -3.87 22.54 -17.69
CA GLY A 119 -5.09 22.79 -16.93
C GLY A 119 -6.40 22.36 -17.59
N ILE A 120 -6.35 21.78 -18.79
CA ILE A 120 -7.53 21.39 -19.56
C ILE A 120 -8.04 20.02 -19.09
N GLU A 121 -9.35 19.82 -19.10
CA GLU A 121 -9.99 18.54 -18.75
C GLU A 121 -9.50 17.42 -19.68
N THR A 122 -9.16 16.28 -19.10
CA THR A 122 -8.42 15.18 -19.75
C THR A 122 -9.27 14.00 -20.13
#